data_AF-A0A6B3HWL9-F1
#
_entry.id   AF-A0A6B3HWL9-F1
#
_cell.length_a   1.000
_cell.length_b   1.000
_cell.length_c   1.000
_cell.angle_alpha   90.00
_cell.angle_beta   90.00
_cell.angle_gamma   90.00
#
_symmetry.space_group_name_H-M   'P 1'
#
loop_
_entity.id
_entity.type
_entity.pdbx_description
1 polymer ?
#
loop_
_entity_poly.entity_id
_entity_poly.type
_entity_poly.pdbx_seq_one_letter_code
_entity_poly.pdbx_strand_id
1 'polypeptide(L)'
;MQVIQSTKLANVCYEIRGPVLEEAMRLEAAGQRILKLNTGNPAAFGFECPPEILEDILRNLAGAHGYGDAKGLLSARRAVVQHYQTKGIDDLDVEDIYLGNGVS
;
A
#
# COMPACT_ATOMS: atom_id res chain seq x y z
N MET A 1 -9.30 15.67 -32.04
CA MET A 1 -8.14 16.03 -31.19
C MET A 1 -7.61 14.76 -30.57
N GLN A 2 -6.34 14.41 -30.80
CA GLN A 2 -5.74 13.17 -30.29
C GLN A 2 -5.04 13.49 -28.96
N VAL A 3 -5.38 12.75 -27.90
CA VAL A 3 -4.68 12.85 -26.62
C VAL A 3 -3.48 11.92 -26.69
N ILE A 4 -2.28 12.46 -26.54
CA ILE A 4 -1.02 11.70 -26.54
C ILE A 4 -0.44 11.62 -25.13
N GLN A 5 0.24 10.52 -24.84
CA GLN A 5 0.89 10.31 -23.56
C GLN A 5 2.04 11.32 -23.37
N SER A 6 2.20 11.82 -22.14
CA SER A 6 3.33 12.68 -21.80
C SER A 6 4.66 11.93 -21.93
N THR A 7 5.68 12.60 -22.48
CA THR A 7 7.03 12.04 -22.67
C THR A 7 7.68 11.56 -21.38
N LYS A 8 7.29 12.09 -20.21
CA LYS A 8 7.77 11.61 -18.90
C LYS A 8 7.43 10.15 -18.60
N LEU A 9 6.42 9.60 -19.29
CA LEU A 9 5.98 8.21 -19.11
C LEU A 9 6.56 7.27 -20.17
N ALA A 10 7.31 7.77 -21.16
CA ALA A 10 7.71 6.99 -22.34
C ALA A 10 8.52 5.73 -21.99
N ASN A 11 9.22 5.72 -20.86
CA ASN A 11 10.06 4.62 -20.41
C ASN A 11 9.64 4.07 -19.03
N VAL A 12 8.41 4.38 -18.58
CA VAL A 12 7.89 3.86 -17.30
C VAL A 12 7.24 2.50 -17.56
N CYS A 13 7.90 1.43 -17.11
CA CYS A 13 7.42 0.05 -17.26
C CYS A 13 7.16 -0.59 -15.88
N TYR A 14 5.89 -0.77 -15.53
CA TYR A 14 5.47 -1.51 -14.33
C TYR A 14 4.67 -2.75 -14.74
N GLU A 15 5.41 -3.81 -15.10
CA GLU A 15 4.90 -4.99 -15.84
C GLU A 15 4.18 -6.03 -14.97
N ILE A 16 4.12 -5.85 -13.64
CA ILE A 16 3.37 -6.76 -12.75
C ILE A 16 1.89 -6.85 -13.17
N ARG A 17 1.36 -5.81 -13.83
CA ARG A 17 0.01 -5.73 -14.41
C ARG A 17 0.04 -5.54 -15.93
N GLY A 18 1.05 -6.09 -16.60
CA GLY A 18 1.22 -5.99 -18.04
C GLY A 18 0.44 -7.04 -18.85
N PRO A 19 0.78 -7.23 -20.13
CA PRO A 19 0.04 -8.11 -21.07
C PRO A 19 -0.09 -9.57 -20.62
N VAL A 20 0.86 -10.07 -19.81
CA VAL A 20 0.78 -11.43 -19.25
C VAL A 20 -0.40 -11.57 -18.28
N LEU A 21 -0.70 -10.53 -17.51
CA LEU A 21 -1.87 -10.53 -16.63
C LEU A 21 -3.17 -10.47 -17.43
N GLU A 22 -3.20 -9.74 -18.55
CA GLU A 22 -4.37 -9.69 -19.44
C GLU A 22 -4.72 -11.08 -19.98
N GLU A 23 -3.71 -11.84 -20.42
CA GLU A 23 -3.94 -13.21 -20.89
C GLU A 23 -4.35 -14.14 -19.74
N ALA A 24 -3.76 -14.01 -18.56
CA ALA A 24 -4.19 -14.76 -17.39
C ALA A 24 -5.67 -14.48 -17.04
N MET A 25 -6.11 -13.22 -17.11
CA MET A 25 -7.51 -12.83 -16.90
C MET A 25 -8.44 -13.40 -17.98
N ARG A 26 -7.99 -13.45 -19.24
CA ARG A 26 -8.75 -14.07 -20.34
C ARG A 26 -8.98 -15.56 -20.09
N LEU A 27 -7.95 -16.28 -19.64
CA LEU A 27 -8.03 -17.70 -19.29
C LEU A 27 -8.96 -17.94 -18.09
N GLU A 28 -8.89 -17.08 -17.07
CA GLU A 28 -9.80 -17.11 -15.92
C GLU A 28 -11.27 -16.89 -16.35
N ALA A 29 -11.52 -15.91 -17.21
CA ALA A 29 -12.86 -15.64 -17.76
C ALA A 29 -13.40 -16.81 -18.60
N ALA A 30 -12.52 -17.59 -19.22
CA ALA A 30 -12.87 -18.84 -19.92
C ALA A 30 -13.09 -20.03 -18.97
N GLY A 31 -13.03 -19.81 -17.65
CA GLY A 31 -13.27 -20.83 -16.62
C GLY A 31 -12.04 -21.60 -16.17
N GLN A 32 -10.84 -21.23 -16.63
CA GLN A 32 -9.61 -21.86 -16.18
C GLN A 32 -9.19 -21.33 -14.81
N ARG A 33 -8.68 -22.22 -13.96
CA ARG A 33 -8.07 -21.82 -12.70
C ARG A 33 -6.61 -21.48 -12.91
N ILE A 34 -6.22 -20.22 -12.67
CA ILE A 34 -4.83 -19.77 -12.74
C ILE A 34 -4.28 -19.59 -11.33
N LEU A 35 -3.14 -20.23 -11.05
CA LEU A 35 -2.40 -19.99 -9.81
C LEU A 35 -1.49 -18.77 -9.97
N LYS A 36 -1.84 -17.67 -9.31
CA LYS A 36 -1.10 -16.41 -9.39
C LYS A 36 0.00 -16.37 -8.35
N LEU A 37 1.25 -16.57 -8.78
CA LEU A 37 2.46 -16.44 -7.93
C LEU A 37 3.26 -15.16 -8.23
N ASN A 38 2.65 -14.23 -8.96
CA ASN A 38 3.28 -12.99 -9.44
C ASN A 38 3.06 -11.79 -8.51
N THR A 39 2.20 -11.90 -7.49
CA THR A 39 1.88 -10.79 -6.57
C THR A 39 2.11 -11.19 -5.13
N GLY A 40 2.75 -10.32 -4.35
CA GLY A 40 2.92 -10.49 -2.90
C GLY A 40 1.70 -10.06 -2.08
N ASN A 41 0.47 -10.25 -2.57
CA ASN A 41 -0.75 -9.88 -1.85
C ASN A 41 -1.14 -11.00 -0.85
N PRO A 42 -0.94 -10.83 0.46
CA PRO A 42 -1.18 -11.90 1.43
C PRO A 42 -2.64 -12.34 1.51
N ALA A 43 -3.60 -11.41 1.33
CA ALA A 43 -5.03 -11.71 1.42
C ALA A 43 -5.49 -12.72 0.37
N ALA A 44 -4.88 -12.72 -0.82
CA ALA A 44 -5.17 -13.70 -1.87
C ALA A 44 -4.79 -15.14 -1.48
N PHE A 45 -3.99 -15.30 -0.41
CA PHE A 45 -3.53 -16.57 0.13
C PHE A 45 -4.07 -16.86 1.54
N GLY A 46 -5.10 -16.14 1.98
CA GLY A 46 -5.78 -16.39 3.27
C GLY A 46 -5.07 -15.83 4.49
N PHE A 47 -4.12 -14.90 4.32
CA PHE A 47 -3.59 -14.12 5.43
C PHE A 47 -4.56 -12.99 5.76
N GLU A 48 -5.04 -12.98 6.99
CA GLU A 48 -5.98 -11.99 7.50
C GLU A 48 -5.26 -10.88 8.29
N CYS A 49 -5.90 -9.72 8.37
CA CYS A 49 -5.46 -8.65 9.25
C CYS A 49 -5.58 -9.10 10.72
N PRO A 50 -4.58 -8.85 11.58
CA PRO A 50 -4.71 -9.08 13.02
C PRO A 50 -5.96 -8.39 13.60
N PRO A 51 -6.78 -9.09 14.42
CA PRO A 51 -8.04 -8.55 14.94
C PRO A 51 -7.89 -7.21 15.68
N GLU A 52 -6.80 -7.02 16.40
CA GLU A 52 -6.50 -5.81 17.16
C GLU A 52 -6.34 -4.58 16.25
N ILE A 53 -5.74 -4.74 15.07
CA ILE A 53 -5.59 -3.66 14.09
C ILE A 53 -6.96 -3.30 13.53
N LEU A 54 -7.77 -4.30 13.19
CA LEU A 54 -9.12 -4.09 12.67
C LEU A 54 -10.00 -3.36 13.69
N GLU A 55 -9.95 -3.76 14.96
CA GLU A 55 -10.71 -3.14 16.03
C GLU A 55 -10.34 -1.67 16.23
N ASP A 56 -9.04 -1.35 16.25
CA ASP A 56 -8.58 0.03 16.41
C ASP A 56 -8.96 0.91 15.20
N ILE A 57 -8.95 0.36 13.98
CA ILE A 57 -9.45 1.08 12.80
C ILE A 57 -10.94 1.42 12.99
N LEU A 58 -11.77 0.43 13.35
CA LEU A 58 -13.21 0.62 13.52
C LEU A 58 -13.53 1.66 14.61
N ARG A 59 -12.81 1.62 15.73
CA ARG A 59 -12.97 2.58 16.83
C ARG A 59 -12.66 4.02 16.42
N ASN A 60 -11.67 4.22 15.54
CA ASN A 60 -11.24 5.55 15.11
C ASN A 60 -11.94 6.08 13.85
N LEU A 61 -12.63 5.21 13.09
CA LEU A 61 -13.17 5.53 11.77
C LEU A 61 -14.09 6.76 11.74
N ALA A 62 -14.97 6.91 12.74
CA ALA A 62 -15.90 8.03 12.80
C ALA A 62 -15.19 9.40 12.82
N GLY A 63 -14.02 9.49 13.47
CA GLY A 63 -13.23 10.72 13.56
C GLY A 63 -12.22 10.92 12.42
N ALA A 64 -12.02 9.93 11.55
CA ALA A 64 -10.93 9.91 10.56
C ALA A 64 -11.34 10.39 9.16
N HIS A 65 -12.51 11.04 9.01
CA HIS A 65 -13.05 11.46 7.71
C HIS A 65 -12.48 12.80 7.20
N GLY A 66 -11.90 13.61 8.09
CA GLY A 66 -11.32 14.91 7.75
C GLY A 66 -9.84 14.80 7.35
N TYR A 67 -9.32 15.86 6.72
CA TYR A 67 -7.88 15.97 6.46
C TYR A 67 -7.09 16.05 7.77
N GLY A 68 -5.98 15.33 7.80
CA GLY A 68 -4.98 15.42 8.86
C GLY A 68 -3.79 16.30 8.48
N ASP A 69 -2.76 16.24 9.30
CA ASP A 69 -1.45 16.84 9.00
C ASP A 69 -0.81 16.21 7.75
N ALA A 70 -0.09 17.00 6.96
CA ALA A 70 0.52 16.56 5.72
C ALA A 70 1.57 15.45 5.88
N LYS A 71 2.22 15.34 7.05
CA LYS A 71 3.15 14.24 7.39
C LYS A 71 2.42 13.03 7.97
N GLY A 72 1.13 13.15 8.28
CA GLY A 72 0.31 12.13 8.92
C GLY A 72 0.13 12.32 10.42
N LEU A 73 -0.72 11.46 11.01
CA LEU A 73 -1.12 11.54 12.42
C LEU A 73 0.09 11.50 13.36
N LEU A 74 0.17 12.46 14.28
CA LEU A 74 1.27 12.56 15.24
C LEU A 74 1.44 11.30 16.10
N SER A 75 0.34 10.68 16.52
CA SER A 75 0.37 9.42 17.29
C SER A 75 1.01 8.28 16.50
N ALA A 76 0.66 8.14 15.22
CA ALA A 76 1.25 7.14 14.34
C ALA A 76 2.73 7.43 14.05
N ARG A 77 3.10 8.71 13.81
CA ARG A 77 4.51 9.10 13.65
C ARG A 77 5.35 8.78 14.89
N ARG A 78 4.84 9.05 16.09
CA ARG A 78 5.49 8.67 17.36
C ARG A 78 5.70 7.17 17.49
N ALA A 79 4.71 6.36 17.12
CA ALA A 79 4.83 4.90 17.15
C ALA A 79 5.95 4.41 16.21
N VAL A 80 6.11 5.03 15.03
CA VAL A 80 7.22 4.73 14.11
C VAL A 80 8.57 5.09 14.73
N VAL A 81 8.70 6.29 15.34
CA VAL A 81 9.92 6.69 16.04
C VAL A 81 10.29 5.68 17.12
N GLN A 82 9.34 5.36 18.00
CA GLN A 82 9.55 4.41 19.10
C GLN A 82 9.94 3.02 18.59
N HIS A 83 9.34 2.55 17.49
CA HIS A 83 9.74 1.30 16.87
C HIS A 83 11.22 1.30 16.47
N TYR A 84 11.68 2.35 15.78
CA TYR A 84 13.06 2.44 15.32
C TYR A 84 14.07 2.70 16.45
N GLN A 85 13.66 3.36 17.54
CA GLN A 85 14.46 3.43 18.76
C GLN A 85 14.74 2.02 19.33
N THR A 86 13.75 1.11 19.33
CA THR A 86 14.00 -0.30 19.74
C THR A 86 14.95 -1.05 18.80
N LYS A 87 15.24 -0.50 17.62
CA LYS A 87 16.18 -1.03 16.63
C LYS A 87 17.55 -0.33 16.69
N GLY A 88 17.76 0.57 17.65
CA GLY A 88 19.02 1.30 17.84
C GLY A 88 19.17 2.55 16.98
N ILE A 89 18.07 3.12 16.47
CA ILE A 89 18.06 4.41 15.78
C ILE A 89 17.49 5.46 16.75
N ASP A 90 18.37 6.08 17.52
CA ASP A 90 17.98 6.95 18.64
C ASP A 90 17.78 8.42 18.24
N ASP A 91 18.41 8.87 17.14
CA ASP A 91 18.39 10.27 16.69
C ASP A 91 17.21 10.61 15.75
N LEU A 92 16.11 9.87 15.84
CA LEU A 92 14.93 10.03 14.98
C LEU A 92 13.85 10.86 15.69
N ASP A 93 13.38 11.93 15.06
CA ASP A 93 12.25 12.73 15.55
C ASP A 93 10.97 12.50 14.73
N VAL A 94 9.82 12.87 15.29
CA VAL A 94 8.53 12.79 14.58
C VAL A 94 8.51 13.63 13.31
N GLU A 95 9.31 14.68 13.22
CA GLU A 95 9.41 15.54 12.04
C GLU A 95 10.18 14.90 10.88
N ASP A 96 10.90 13.80 11.12
CA ASP A 96 11.58 13.01 10.09
C ASP A 96 10.66 11.95 9.46
N ILE A 97 9.45 11.76 10.00
CA ILE A 97 8.51 10.73 9.59
C ILE A 97 7.44 11.28 8.66
N TYR A 98 7.27 10.64 7.51
CA TYR A 98 6.19 10.90 6.55
C TYR A 98 5.36 9.63 6.38
N LEU A 99 4.06 9.71 6.67
CA LEU A 99 3.13 8.62 6.42
C LEU A 99 2.50 8.79 5.04
N GLY A 100 2.71 7.80 4.17
CA GLY A 100 2.19 7.78 2.80
C GLY A 100 1.10 6.74 2.57
N ASN A 101 0.63 6.65 1.33
CA ASN A 101 -0.37 5.68 0.89
C ASN A 101 0.30 4.35 0.51
N GLY A 102 0.89 3.69 1.51
CA GLY A 102 1.88 2.64 1.26
C GLY A 102 3.24 3.23 0.88
N VAL A 103 4.23 2.36 0.66
CA VAL A 103 5.62 2.74 0.36
C VAL A 103 5.84 3.12 -1.12
N SER A 104 4.96 2.64 -2.00
CA SER A 104 5.08 2.70 -3.47
C SER A 104 5.22 4.09 -4.09
#